data_AF-A0A2E8YX32-F1
#
_entry.id   AF-A0A2E8YX32-F1
#
_cell.length_a   1.000
_cell.length_b   1.000
_cell.length_c   1.000
_cell.angle_alpha   90.00
_cell.angle_beta   90.00
_cell.angle_gamma   90.00
#
_symmetry.space_group_name_H-M   'P 1'
#
loop_
_entity.id
_entity.type
_entity.pdbx_description
1 polymer ?
#
loop_
_entity_poly.entity_id
_entity_poly.type
_entity_poly.pdbx_seq_one_letter_code
_entity_poly.pdbx_strand_id
1 'polypeptide(L)'
;MISLTRLSGSVFALNADLIERVDATPDTVITLVDGKKYVVAESPDDVVMTIRRYRAETIALSSCIPLGDLGSFFGGSPAPAEAPTGAAAEAAAGAAGRPALSVIAGQRSRERAERADRVDDTERGHVR
;
A
#
# COMPACT_ATOMS: atom_id res chain seq x y z
N MET A 1 2.06 -8.59 7.52
CA MET A 1 1.54 -8.40 8.89
C MET A 1 1.39 -6.91 9.14
N ILE A 2 0.28 -6.49 9.75
CA ILE A 2 0.04 -5.10 10.18
C ILE A 2 0.11 -5.01 11.69
N SER A 3 0.60 -3.90 12.24
CA SER A 3 0.65 -3.65 13.69
C SER A 3 -0.54 -2.81 14.09
N LEU A 4 -1.25 -3.23 15.14
CA LEU A 4 -2.42 -2.56 15.68
C LEU A 4 -2.34 -2.48 17.21
N THR A 5 -3.11 -1.58 17.78
CA THR A 5 -3.09 -1.29 19.21
C THR A 5 -4.42 -1.70 19.82
N ARG A 6 -4.40 -2.57 20.83
CA ARG A 6 -5.60 -2.85 21.62
C ARG A 6 -5.98 -1.64 22.45
N LEU A 7 -7.24 -1.54 22.86
CA LEU A 7 -7.68 -0.52 23.83
C LEU A 7 -6.93 -0.58 25.17
N SER A 8 -6.33 -1.73 25.52
CA SER A 8 -5.45 -1.87 26.68
C SER A 8 -4.06 -1.24 26.51
N GLY A 9 -3.75 -0.66 25.34
CA GLY A 9 -2.45 -0.07 25.01
C GLY A 9 -1.38 -1.07 24.56
N SER A 10 -1.69 -2.36 24.48
CA SER A 10 -0.75 -3.36 23.99
C SER A 10 -0.78 -3.44 22.46
N VAL A 11 0.40 -3.44 21.87
CA VAL A 11 0.59 -3.56 20.42
C VAL A 11 0.66 -5.02 20.04
N PHE A 12 -0.01 -5.40 18.95
CA PHE A 12 0.04 -6.74 18.40
C PHE A 12 0.11 -6.72 16.87
N ALA A 13 0.73 -7.74 16.30
CA ALA A 13 0.78 -7.93 14.85
C ALA A 13 -0.36 -8.85 14.41
N LEU A 14 -1.09 -8.44 13.36
CA LEU A 14 -2.19 -9.18 12.78
C LEU A 14 -1.94 -9.46 11.29
N ASN A 15 -2.39 -10.61 10.82
CA ASN A 15 -2.39 -10.88 9.40
C ASN A 15 -3.55 -10.11 8.74
N ALA A 16 -3.20 -9.17 7.86
CA ALA A 16 -4.16 -8.32 7.15
C ALA A 16 -5.07 -9.11 6.20
N ASP A 17 -4.60 -10.23 5.67
CA ASP A 17 -5.37 -11.03 4.70
C ASP A 17 -6.42 -11.94 5.36
N LEU A 18 -6.37 -12.09 6.69
CA LEU A 18 -7.37 -12.82 7.46
C LEU A 18 -8.48 -11.93 7.99
N ILE A 19 -8.41 -10.62 7.75
CA ILE A 19 -9.45 -9.68 8.17
C ILE A 19 -10.64 -9.83 7.24
N GLU A 20 -11.79 -10.21 7.82
CA GLU A 20 -13.04 -10.34 7.09
C GLU A 20 -13.80 -9.02 7.07
N ARG A 21 -13.89 -8.34 8.22
CA ARG A 21 -14.66 -7.12 8.39
C ARG A 21 -14.04 -6.19 9.43
N VAL A 22 -14.21 -4.88 9.22
CA VAL A 22 -13.90 -3.83 10.19
C VAL A 22 -15.17 -3.00 10.39
N ASP A 23 -15.69 -2.99 11.62
CA ASP A 23 -16.90 -2.26 11.99
C ASP A 23 -16.58 -1.13 12.97
N ALA A 24 -17.30 -0.01 12.86
CA ALA A 24 -17.22 1.12 13.78
C ALA A 24 -18.35 1.06 14.81
N THR A 25 -18.08 0.57 16.02
CA THR A 25 -19.09 0.41 17.07
C THR A 25 -18.52 0.68 18.46
N PRO A 26 -18.95 1.75 19.14
CA PRO A 26 -18.23 3.04 19.23
C PRO A 26 -16.69 2.98 19.08
N ASP A 27 -16.09 1.84 19.40
CA ASP A 27 -14.71 1.46 19.12
C ASP A 27 -14.62 0.62 17.82
N THR A 28 -13.43 0.49 17.26
CA THR A 28 -13.24 -0.28 16.03
C THR A 28 -13.11 -1.77 16.35
N VAL A 29 -13.96 -2.59 15.73
CA VAL A 29 -13.94 -4.04 15.89
C VAL A 29 -13.50 -4.70 14.58
N ILE A 30 -12.42 -5.47 14.64
CA ILE A 30 -11.92 -6.27 13.53
C ILE A 30 -12.39 -7.71 13.73
N THR A 31 -13.14 -8.22 12.77
CA THR A 31 -13.55 -9.63 12.71
C THR A 31 -12.67 -10.36 11.71
N LEU A 32 -12.09 -11.48 12.15
CA LEU A 32 -11.32 -12.38 11.30
C LEU A 32 -12.21 -13.45 10.67
N VAL A 33 -11.69 -14.07 9.61
CA VAL A 33 -12.32 -15.20 8.90
C VAL A 33 -12.59 -16.43 9.78
N ASP A 34 -11.90 -16.55 10.93
CA ASP A 34 -12.13 -17.62 11.91
C ASP A 34 -13.19 -17.24 12.96
N GLY A 35 -13.84 -16.08 12.82
CA GLY A 35 -14.82 -15.54 13.74
C GLY A 35 -14.24 -14.84 14.97
N LYS A 36 -12.91 -14.82 15.16
CA LYS A 36 -12.29 -14.08 16.27
C LYS A 36 -12.43 -12.58 16.07
N LYS A 37 -12.62 -11.86 17.17
CA LYS A 37 -12.81 -10.41 17.18
C LYS A 37 -11.72 -9.72 17.99
N TYR A 38 -11.21 -8.62 17.45
CA TYR A 38 -10.26 -7.73 18.12
C TYR A 38 -10.82 -6.34 18.18
N VAL A 39 -10.78 -5.73 19.36
CA VAL A 39 -11.11 -4.32 19.54
C VAL A 39 -9.81 -3.53 19.56
N VAL A 40 -9.74 -2.54 18.68
CA VAL A 40 -8.53 -1.75 18.43
C VAL A 40 -8.80 -0.26 18.61
N ALA A 41 -7.74 0.49 18.90
CA ALA A 41 -7.82 1.93 19.12
C ALA A 41 -7.84 2.73 17.81
N GLU A 42 -7.33 2.15 16.73
CA GLU A 42 -7.30 2.76 15.41
C GLU A 42 -8.70 2.90 14.81
N SER A 43 -8.95 3.95 14.04
CA SER A 43 -10.20 4.11 13.31
C SER A 43 -10.30 3.09 12.15
N PRO A 44 -11.52 2.78 11.65
CA PRO A 44 -11.67 1.89 10.50
C PRO A 44 -10.90 2.38 9.28
N ASP A 45 -10.88 3.69 9.03
CA ASP A 45 -10.14 4.30 7.93
C ASP A 45 -8.62 4.10 8.07
N ASP A 46 -8.08 4.23 9.28
CA ASP A 46 -6.67 4.01 9.57
C ASP A 46 -6.27 2.54 9.35
N VAL A 47 -7.13 1.61 9.78
CA VAL A 47 -6.93 0.17 9.56
C VAL A 47 -6.89 -0.12 8.05
N VAL A 48 -7.86 0.40 7.29
CA VAL A 48 -7.90 0.22 5.82
C VAL A 48 -6.67 0.84 5.15
N MET A 49 -6.25 2.02 5.58
CA MET A 49 -5.04 2.66 5.06
C MET A 49 -3.79 1.82 5.34
N THR A 50 -3.68 1.28 6.55
CA THR A 50 -2.56 0.43 6.97
C THR A 50 -2.49 -0.86 6.15
N ILE A 51 -3.64 -1.49 5.89
CA ILE A 51 -3.74 -2.67 5.01
C ILE A 51 -3.30 -2.33 3.58
N ARG A 52 -3.80 -1.22 3.02
CA ARG A 52 -3.42 -0.77 1.67
C ARG A 52 -1.93 -0.52 1.56
N ARG A 53 -1.36 0.17 2.55
CA ARG A 53 0.08 0.44 2.64
C ARG A 53 0.88 -0.86 2.70
N TYR A 54 0.51 -1.78 3.58
CA TYR A 54 1.16 -3.08 3.71
C TYR A 54 1.18 -3.86 2.39
N ARG A 55 0.04 -3.90 1.68
CA ARG A 55 -0.06 -4.58 0.37
C ARG A 55 0.80 -3.89 -0.69
N ALA A 56 0.75 -2.56 -0.75
CA ALA A 56 1.57 -1.78 -1.67
C ALA A 56 3.07 -1.99 -1.44
N GLU A 57 3.50 -1.96 -0.18
CA GLU A 57 4.89 -2.21 0.22
C GLU A 57 5.33 -3.62 -0.18
N THR A 58 4.49 -4.64 0.06
CA THR A 58 4.78 -6.02 -0.32
C THR A 58 5.00 -6.16 -1.83
N ILE A 59 4.14 -5.54 -2.65
CA ILE A 59 4.25 -5.57 -4.12
C ILE A 59 5.48 -4.78 -4.59
N ALA A 60 5.71 -3.59 -4.04
CA ALA A 60 6.86 -2.75 -4.38
C ALA A 60 8.17 -3.48 -4.09
N LEU A 61 8.28 -4.11 -2.91
CA LEU A 61 9.47 -4.87 -2.52
C LEU A 61 9.67 -6.11 -3.40
N SER A 62 8.60 -6.80 -3.78
CA SER A 62 8.71 -7.93 -4.71
C SER A 62 9.31 -7.52 -6.06
N SER A 63 9.07 -6.28 -6.51
CA SER A 63 9.60 -5.80 -7.80
C SER A 63 11.09 -5.49 -7.79
N CYS A 64 11.69 -5.30 -6.60
CA CYS A 64 13.10 -4.95 -6.46
C CYS A 64 13.98 -6.11 -5.98
N ILE A 65 13.41 -7.30 -5.74
CA ILE A 65 14.17 -8.50 -5.36
C ILE A 65 14.52 -9.27 -6.65
N PRO A 66 15.81 -9.35 -7.06
CA PRO A 66 16.20 -10.22 -8.15
C PRO A 66 15.99 -11.69 -7.76
N LEU A 67 14.94 -12.32 -8.29
CA LEU A 67 14.55 -13.71 -8.03
C LEU A 67 15.62 -14.76 -8.42
N GLY A 68 16.66 -14.37 -9.15
CA GLY A 68 17.77 -15.24 -9.54
C GLY A 68 18.54 -15.83 -8.35
N ASP A 69 18.47 -15.20 -7.17
CA ASP A 69 19.15 -15.66 -5.96
C ASP A 69 18.27 -16.55 -5.06
N LEU A 70 17.02 -16.83 -5.44
CA LEU A 70 16.14 -17.74 -4.67
C LEU A 70 16.30 -19.20 -5.10
N GLY A 71 16.86 -19.47 -6.28
CA GLY A 71 17.12 -20.83 -6.77
C GLY A 71 18.22 -21.57 -6.01
N SER A 72 19.16 -20.84 -5.40
CA SER A 72 20.24 -21.37 -4.56
C SER A 72 19.75 -21.85 -3.19
N PHE A 73 18.63 -21.32 -2.68
CA PHE A 73 18.06 -21.71 -1.37
C PHE A 73 17.23 -23.01 -1.43
N PHE A 74 16.60 -23.33 -2.56
CA PHE A 74 15.75 -24.51 -2.70
C PHE A 74 16.48 -25.75 -3.23
N GLY A 75 17.82 -25.77 -3.23
CA GLY A 75 18.59 -26.98 -3.55
C GLY A 75 18.50 -27.42 -5.01
N GLY A 76 18.39 -26.49 -5.95
CA GLY A 76 18.74 -26.76 -7.34
C GLY A 76 20.25 -26.67 -7.52
N SER A 77 20.91 -27.79 -7.84
CA SER A 77 22.34 -27.84 -8.17
C SER A 77 22.74 -26.75 -9.17
N PRO A 78 23.91 -26.11 -9.03
CA PRO A 78 24.38 -25.16 -10.03
C PRO A 78 24.96 -25.86 -11.27
N ALA A 79 24.52 -25.37 -12.44
CA ALA A 79 25.31 -25.14 -13.67
C ALA A 79 25.67 -26.32 -14.60
N PRO A 80 26.21 -26.08 -15.84
CA PRO A 80 26.29 -24.84 -16.66
C PRO A 80 25.87 -25.08 -18.15
N ALA A 81 26.05 -24.06 -19.02
CA ALA A 81 26.12 -24.07 -20.51
C ALA A 81 24.97 -23.25 -21.16
N GLU A 82 25.16 -22.22 -21.98
CA GLU A 82 26.29 -21.78 -22.80
C GLU A 82 26.26 -20.25 -22.96
N ALA A 83 27.44 -19.63 -22.98
CA ALA A 83 27.61 -18.30 -23.55
C ALA A 83 27.68 -18.44 -25.09
N PRO A 84 26.84 -17.74 -25.88
CA PRO A 84 27.16 -17.56 -27.28
C PRO A 84 28.16 -16.41 -27.40
N THR A 85 29.42 -16.80 -27.60
CA THR A 85 30.44 -15.94 -28.22
C THR A 85 30.03 -15.74 -29.68
N GLY A 86 29.90 -14.48 -30.12
CA GLY A 86 29.85 -14.14 -31.54
C GLY A 86 28.74 -13.18 -31.97
N ALA A 87 29.02 -11.89 -31.84
CA ALA A 87 28.68 -10.78 -32.73
C ALA A 87 27.24 -10.55 -33.24
N ALA A 88 26.84 -9.29 -33.03
CA ALA A 88 25.84 -8.49 -33.77
C ALA A 88 24.36 -8.67 -33.41
N ALA A 89 23.85 -7.74 -32.60
CA ALA A 89 22.75 -6.87 -33.01
C ALA A 89 22.59 -5.71 -32.02
N GLU A 90 22.83 -4.50 -32.53
CA GLU A 90 22.16 -3.31 -32.02
C GLU A 90 20.66 -3.56 -31.85
N ALA A 91 20.13 -3.24 -30.67
CA ALA A 91 18.75 -2.79 -30.50
C ALA A 91 18.64 -2.07 -29.16
N ALA A 92 19.29 -0.90 -29.08
CA ALA A 92 18.77 0.17 -28.25
C ALA A 92 17.46 0.66 -28.87
N ALA A 93 16.31 0.14 -28.43
CA ALA A 93 15.01 0.80 -28.60
C ALA A 93 13.90 0.09 -27.81
N GLY A 94 13.35 0.81 -26.83
CA GLY A 94 11.89 0.85 -26.63
C GLY A 94 11.20 -0.37 -26.03
N ALA A 95 11.17 -0.45 -24.70
CA ALA A 95 10.02 -1.01 -23.97
C ALA A 95 9.76 -0.09 -22.77
N ALA A 96 9.11 1.04 -23.03
CA ALA A 96 7.69 1.23 -22.73
C ALA A 96 7.40 1.14 -21.23
N GLY A 97 7.36 2.32 -20.59
CA GLY A 97 6.54 2.59 -19.42
C GLY A 97 6.81 1.74 -18.18
N ARG A 98 7.89 2.03 -17.45
CA ARG A 98 7.89 1.76 -16.00
C ARG A 98 6.78 2.62 -15.41
N PRO A 99 5.67 2.08 -14.86
CA PRO A 99 4.72 2.93 -14.18
C PRO A 99 5.43 3.39 -12.91
N ALA A 100 5.95 4.62 -12.94
CA ALA A 100 6.21 5.36 -11.73
C ALA A 100 4.86 5.49 -11.02
N LEU A 101 4.65 4.73 -9.95
CA LEU A 101 3.54 4.90 -9.02
C LEU A 101 3.67 6.28 -8.37
N SER A 102 3.27 7.30 -9.13
CA SER A 102 3.16 8.70 -8.76
C SER A 102 1.70 9.07 -8.59
N VAL A 103 0.97 8.26 -7.82
CA VAL A 103 -0.40 8.54 -7.39
C VAL A 103 -0.45 7.86 -6.01
N ILE A 104 -0.50 8.53 -4.85
CA ILE A 104 -1.48 9.52 -4.39
C ILE A 104 -0.81 10.34 -3.26
N ALA A 105 -0.09 11.41 -3.59
CA ALA A 105 0.35 12.40 -2.59
C ALA A 105 0.03 13.85 -2.99
N GLY A 106 -0.69 14.06 -4.10
CA GLY A 106 -0.94 15.39 -4.67
C GLY A 106 -2.40 15.82 -4.78
N GLN A 107 -3.40 14.97 -4.48
CA GLN A 107 -4.80 15.29 -4.80
C GLN A 107 -5.63 15.86 -3.64
N ARG A 108 -5.18 15.83 -2.38
CA ARG A 108 -5.92 16.48 -1.28
C ARG A 108 -5.66 17.99 -1.17
N SER A 109 -4.64 18.51 -1.85
CA SER A 109 -4.18 19.90 -1.65
C SER A 109 -4.89 20.92 -2.55
N ARG A 110 -5.58 20.48 -3.63
CA ARG A 110 -6.29 21.39 -4.55
C ARG A 110 -7.78 21.53 -4.25
N GLU A 111 -8.46 20.45 -3.87
CA GLU A 111 -9.90 20.52 -3.57
C GLU A 111 -10.22 21.30 -2.28
N ARG A 112 -9.29 21.40 -1.32
CA ARG A 112 -9.47 22.22 -0.10
C ARG A 112 -9.20 23.70 -0.33
N ALA A 113 -8.43 24.07 -1.37
CA ALA A 113 -8.19 25.46 -1.74
C ALA A 113 -9.37 26.04 -2.55
N GLU A 114 -9.93 25.26 -3.49
CA GLU A 114 -11.05 25.71 -4.32
C GLU A 114 -12.39 25.83 -3.56
N ARG A 115 -12.54 25.11 -2.43
CA ARG A 115 -13.72 25.23 -1.57
C ARG A 115 -13.63 26.38 -0.55
N ALA A 116 -12.44 26.92 -0.31
CA ALA A 116 -12.25 28.09 0.56
C ALA A 116 -12.57 29.40 -0.18
N ASP A 117 -12.13 29.53 -1.45
CA ASP A 117 -12.38 30.74 -2.25
C ASP A 117 -13.87 30.95 -2.58
N ARG A 118 -14.69 29.89 -2.61
CA ARG A 118 -16.13 30.01 -2.90
C ARG A 118 -16.96 30.45 -1.69
N VAL A 119 -16.43 30.33 -0.47
CA VAL A 119 -17.17 30.73 0.76
C VAL A 119 -17.02 32.24 1.02
N ASP A 120 -15.89 32.84 0.66
CA ASP A 120 -15.62 34.27 0.89
C ASP A 120 -16.45 35.23 0.00
N ASP A 121 -16.90 34.78 -1.18
CA ASP A 121 -17.70 35.62 -2.10
C ASP A 121 -19.16 35.78 -1.66
N THR A 122 -19.67 34.92 -0.77
CA THR A 122 -21.06 35.02 -0.30
C THR A 122 -21.22 36.03 0.85
N GLU A 123 -20.13 36.41 1.53
CA GLU A 123 -20.18 37.29 2.72
C GLU A 123 -19.92 38.78 2.42
N ARG A 124 -19.62 39.19 1.18
CA ARG A 124 -19.41 40.61 0.80
C ARG A 124 -20.61 41.30 0.16
N GLY A 125 -21.79 40.70 0.20
CA GLY A 125 -22.99 41.18 -0.50
C GLY A 125 -24.12 41.77 0.36
N HIS A 126 -23.93 41.98 1.67
CA HIS A 126 -25.03 42.46 2.53
C HIS A 126 -24.59 43.46 3.62
N VAL A 127 -24.05 44.59 3.20
CA VAL A 127 -24.11 45.83 3.99
C VAL A 127 -24.34 47.00 3.04
N ARG A 128 -25.61 47.35 2.84
CA ARG A 128 -26.18 48.72 2.81
C ARG A 128 -27.65 48.69 2.43
#